data_AF-R6REV6-F1
#
_entry.id   AF-R6REV6-F1
#
_cell.length_a   1.000
_cell.length_b   1.000
_cell.length_c   1.000
_cell.angle_alpha   90.00
_cell.angle_beta   90.00
_cell.angle_gamma   90.00
#
_symmetry.space_group_name_H-M   'P 1'
#
loop_
_entity.id
_entity.type
_entity.pdbx_description
1 polymer ?
#
loop_
_entity_poly.entity_id
_entity_poly.type
_entity_poly.pdbx_seq_one_letter_code
_entity_poly.pdbx_strand_id
1 'polypeptide(L)'
;MRKTILTIEEIKKINQDLGKKFTELFKDEELSPVFIGVMKGALPFMMDLIREIDCPILTDYVQISSYMGTESTGVIKLKKDVSINLENRQVVIVEDIIDSGNTLKWLKEYLQKNYCPKKVITCTLLDKKCQRKVDFDSDYVGKVIGNEFIVGYGLDYDEYFRNEKYVFVPSKEEIEAIDKKNNF
;
A
#
# COMPACT_ATOMS: atom_id res chain seq x y z
N MET A 1 -11.04 -19.16 16.39
CA MET A 1 -9.96 -18.14 16.49
C MET A 1 -9.53 -17.81 15.08
N ARG A 2 -9.45 -16.54 14.70
CA ARG A 2 -9.03 -16.13 13.34
C ARG A 2 -7.59 -16.58 13.09
N LYS A 3 -7.26 -16.98 11.86
CA LYS A 3 -5.86 -17.21 11.47
C LYS A 3 -5.21 -15.84 11.28
N THR A 4 -4.37 -15.44 12.22
CA THR A 4 -3.59 -14.20 12.15
C THR A 4 -2.42 -14.34 11.17
N ILE A 5 -2.24 -13.33 10.32
CA ILE A 5 -1.16 -13.24 9.32
C ILE A 5 -0.10 -12.23 9.78
N LEU A 6 -0.56 -11.12 10.36
CA LEU A 6 0.29 -10.06 10.88
C LEU A 6 -0.32 -9.51 12.17
N THR A 7 0.37 -9.60 13.30
CA THR A 7 -0.10 -9.00 14.57
C THR A 7 0.15 -7.48 14.60
N ILE A 8 -0.51 -6.78 15.52
CA ILE A 8 -0.29 -5.34 15.73
C ILE A 8 1.15 -5.04 16.16
N GLU A 9 1.79 -5.94 16.92
CA GLU A 9 3.19 -5.82 17.33
C GLU A 9 4.15 -6.01 16.15
N GLU A 10 3.88 -6.99 15.27
CA GLU A 10 4.65 -7.18 14.03
C GLU A 10 4.54 -5.96 13.11
N ILE A 11 3.32 -5.44 12.93
CA ILE A 11 3.06 -4.22 12.15
C ILE A 11 3.85 -3.04 12.72
N LYS A 12 3.76 -2.81 14.03
CA LYS A 12 4.50 -1.74 14.70
C LYS A 12 6.00 -1.88 14.48
N LYS A 13 6.54 -3.10 14.58
CA LYS A 13 7.97 -3.34 14.35
C LYS A 13 8.37 -3.05 12.91
N ILE A 14 7.55 -3.46 11.93
CA ILE A 14 7.77 -3.17 10.51
C ILE A 14 7.80 -1.65 10.29
N ASN A 15 6.83 -0.90 10.81
CA ASN A 15 6.76 0.55 10.67
C ASN A 15 7.98 1.24 11.29
N GLN A 16 8.41 0.81 12.47
CA GLN A 16 9.61 1.32 13.14
C GLN A 16 10.89 1.08 12.33
N ASP A 17 11.03 -0.11 11.75
CA ASP A 17 12.22 -0.47 10.96
C ASP A 17 12.26 0.28 9.62
N LEU A 18 11.11 0.42 8.97
CA LEU A 18 10.98 1.21 7.74
C LEU A 18 11.16 2.70 8.00
N GLY A 19 10.59 3.22 9.09
CA GLY A 19 10.74 4.61 9.52
C GLY A 19 12.21 4.99 9.67
N LYS A 20 12.98 4.20 10.42
CA LYS A 20 14.43 4.38 10.56
C LYS A 20 15.18 4.35 9.23
N LYS A 21 14.83 3.41 8.33
CA LYS A 21 15.44 3.31 7.00
C LYS A 21 15.16 4.56 6.16
N PHE A 22 13.93 5.08 6.19
CA PHE A 22 13.57 6.28 5.44
C PHE A 22 14.17 7.55 6.05
N THR A 23 14.22 7.66 7.38
CA THR A 23 14.95 8.74 8.05
C THR A 23 16.40 8.79 7.59
N GLU A 24 17.11 7.67 7.63
CA GLU A 24 18.51 7.62 7.20
C GLU A 24 18.65 7.91 5.70
N LEU A 25 17.72 7.42 4.87
CA LEU A 25 17.75 7.65 3.42
C LEU A 25 17.53 9.12 3.03
N PHE A 26 16.77 9.88 3.83
CA PHE A 26 16.33 11.22 3.47
C PHE A 26 16.91 12.34 4.33
N LYS A 27 17.71 12.03 5.36
CA LYS A 27 18.25 13.03 6.30
C LYS A 27 19.05 14.16 5.64
N ASP A 28 19.71 13.87 4.52
CA ASP A 28 20.57 14.80 3.79
C ASP A 28 19.93 15.31 2.48
N GLU A 29 18.64 15.04 2.25
CA GLU A 29 17.93 15.53 1.06
C GLU A 29 17.58 17.01 1.19
N GLU A 30 17.91 17.79 0.15
CA GLU A 30 17.60 19.22 0.08
C GLU A 30 16.08 19.49 0.04
N LEU A 31 15.34 18.65 -0.69
CA LEU A 31 13.89 18.73 -0.79
C LEU A 31 13.25 17.60 0.00
N SER A 32 12.30 17.95 0.89
CA SER A 32 11.54 16.95 1.65
C SER A 32 10.91 15.90 0.72
N PRO A 33 11.06 14.60 1.03
CA PRO A 33 10.46 13.53 0.25
C PRO A 33 8.93 13.55 0.36
N VAL A 34 8.26 13.00 -0.66
CA VAL A 34 6.79 12.91 -0.69
C VAL A 34 6.37 11.45 -0.52
N PHE A 35 5.61 11.16 0.54
CA PHE A 35 4.97 9.87 0.76
C PHE A 35 3.57 9.89 0.16
N ILE A 36 3.31 9.01 -0.81
CA ILE A 36 2.05 8.92 -1.52
C ILE A 36 1.36 7.62 -1.15
N GLY A 37 0.26 7.70 -0.40
CA GLY A 37 -0.58 6.54 -0.09
C GLY A 37 -1.48 6.17 -1.26
N VAL A 38 -1.54 4.87 -1.59
CA VAL A 38 -2.53 4.34 -2.53
C VAL A 38 -3.83 4.05 -1.80
N MET A 39 -4.86 4.86 -2.07
CA MET A 39 -6.11 4.82 -1.33
C MET A 39 -7.06 3.74 -1.86
N LYS A 40 -7.82 3.08 -0.98
CA LYS A 40 -7.95 3.35 0.47
C LYS A 40 -7.08 2.46 1.35
N GLY A 41 -6.65 1.32 0.83
CA GLY A 41 -6.07 0.22 1.59
C GLY A 41 -4.81 0.61 2.36
N ALA A 42 -3.93 1.40 1.75
CA ALA A 42 -2.67 1.82 2.38
C ALA A 42 -2.84 2.81 3.54
N LEU A 43 -4.05 3.34 3.81
CA LEU A 43 -4.24 4.43 4.77
C LEU A 43 -3.70 4.11 6.17
N PRO A 44 -4.03 2.97 6.83
CA PRO A 44 -3.51 2.68 8.17
C PRO A 44 -1.99 2.51 8.17
N PHE A 45 -1.46 1.77 7.19
CA PHE A 45 -0.02 1.54 7.05
C PHE A 45 0.74 2.83 6.84
N MET A 46 0.29 3.69 5.92
CA MET A 46 0.89 4.99 5.67
C MET A 46 0.94 5.85 6.93
N MET A 47 -0.19 5.94 7.65
CA MET A 47 -0.29 6.80 8.84
C MET A 47 0.61 6.35 9.98
N ASP A 48 0.77 5.04 10.17
CA ASP A 48 1.66 4.52 11.20
C ASP A 48 3.13 4.57 10.77
N LEU A 49 3.44 4.32 9.49
CA LEU A 49 4.80 4.44 8.96
C LEU A 49 5.34 5.86 9.10
N ILE A 50 4.61 6.88 8.65
CA ILE A 50 5.12 8.26 8.64
C ILE A 50 5.40 8.82 10.04
N ARG A 51 4.72 8.29 11.08
CA ARG A 51 4.97 8.69 12.48
C ARG A 51 6.31 8.19 13.02
N GLU A 52 6.90 7.19 12.37
CA GLU A 52 8.20 6.61 12.75
C GLU A 52 9.36 7.24 11.96
N ILE A 53 9.09 8.25 11.12
CA ILE A 53 10.10 8.96 10.32
C ILE A 53 10.51 10.25 11.02
N ASP A 54 11.78 10.32 11.41
CA ASP A 54 12.41 11.46 12.08
C ASP A 54 13.13 12.40 11.10
N CYS A 55 12.41 12.93 10.11
CA CYS A 55 12.86 14.00 9.23
C CYS A 55 11.66 14.73 8.59
N PRO A 56 11.83 15.96 8.05
CA PRO A 56 10.74 16.64 7.34
C PRO A 56 10.27 15.85 6.12
N ILE A 57 8.96 15.59 6.04
CA ILE A 57 8.32 14.90 4.91
C ILE A 57 7.10 15.66 4.42
N LEU A 58 6.65 15.36 3.20
CA LEU A 58 5.35 15.72 2.67
C LEU A 58 4.51 14.45 2.47
N THR A 59 3.19 14.59 2.51
CA THR A 59 2.25 13.49 2.28
C THR A 59 1.23 13.86 1.22
N ASP A 60 0.93 12.94 0.31
CA ASP A 60 -0.19 13.04 -0.62
C ASP A 60 -0.83 11.65 -0.78
N TYR A 61 -1.86 11.55 -1.62
CA TYR A 61 -2.51 10.29 -1.90
C TYR A 61 -3.10 10.24 -3.30
N VAL A 62 -3.06 9.06 -3.89
CA VAL A 62 -3.73 8.76 -5.16
C VAL A 62 -4.90 7.83 -4.92
N GLN A 63 -5.90 7.91 -5.78
CA GLN A 63 -6.96 6.91 -5.82
C GLN A 63 -6.99 6.29 -7.20
N ILE A 64 -6.80 4.98 -7.26
CA ILE A 64 -6.77 4.21 -8.49
C ILE A 64 -7.95 3.25 -8.48
N SER A 65 -8.55 3.02 -9.65
CA SER A 65 -9.42 1.88 -9.88
C SER A 65 -8.87 1.00 -10.98
N SER A 66 -8.70 -0.28 -10.69
CA SER A 66 -8.60 -1.35 -11.67
C SER A 66 -10.00 -1.82 -12.02
N TYR A 67 -10.35 -1.89 -13.31
CA TYR A 67 -11.60 -2.51 -13.73
C TYR A 67 -11.59 -3.99 -13.35
N MET A 68 -12.43 -4.37 -12.39
CA MET A 68 -12.67 -5.74 -11.94
C MET A 68 -13.83 -6.31 -12.76
N GLY A 69 -13.52 -6.97 -13.88
CA GLY A 69 -14.37 -7.98 -14.51
C GLY A 69 -13.76 -9.37 -14.33
N THR A 70 -14.32 -10.42 -14.93
CA THR A 70 -13.78 -11.80 -14.88
C THR A 70 -12.34 -11.93 -15.42
N GLU A 71 -11.82 -10.89 -16.08
CA GLU A 71 -10.41 -10.70 -16.40
C GLU A 71 -10.03 -9.22 -16.16
N SER A 72 -8.84 -8.97 -15.58
CA SER A 72 -8.30 -7.62 -15.51
C SER A 72 -7.99 -7.16 -16.94
N THR A 73 -8.73 -6.20 -17.47
CA THR A 73 -8.48 -5.62 -18.81
C THR A 73 -7.16 -4.85 -18.90
N GLY A 74 -6.40 -4.75 -17.79
CA GLY A 74 -5.14 -4.02 -17.71
C GLY A 74 -5.31 -2.49 -17.69
N VAL A 75 -6.53 -1.98 -17.86
CA VAL A 75 -6.80 -0.54 -17.88
C VAL A 75 -6.90 -0.01 -16.45
N ILE A 76 -5.87 0.70 -16.03
CA ILE A 76 -5.81 1.40 -14.76
C ILE A 76 -6.35 2.83 -14.95
N LYS A 77 -7.35 3.21 -14.15
CA LYS A 77 -7.91 4.56 -14.16
C LYS A 77 -7.57 5.30 -12.88
N LEU A 78 -6.99 6.48 -13.02
CA LEU A 78 -6.75 7.40 -11.92
C LEU A 78 -8.06 8.15 -11.61
N LYS A 79 -8.58 7.95 -10.40
CA LYS A 79 -9.77 8.66 -9.87
C LYS A 79 -9.38 9.99 -9.23
N LYS A 80 -8.23 10.01 -8.55
CA LYS A 80 -7.64 11.20 -7.96
C LYS A 80 -6.13 11.10 -8.14
N ASP A 81 -5.57 12.18 -8.67
CA ASP A 81 -4.13 12.36 -8.85
C ASP A 81 -3.48 13.07 -7.65
N VAL A 82 -2.15 13.10 -7.66
CA VAL A 82 -1.35 13.92 -6.74
C VAL A 82 -1.66 15.41 -6.94
N SER A 83 -1.52 16.15 -5.85
CA SER A 83 -1.71 17.61 -5.76
C SER A 83 -0.42 18.36 -5.41
N ILE A 84 0.60 17.66 -4.91
CA ILE A 84 1.91 18.20 -4.56
C ILE A 84 2.84 18.16 -5.78
N ASN A 85 3.69 19.18 -5.94
CA ASN A 85 4.77 19.16 -6.92
C ASN A 85 5.83 18.11 -6.54
N LEU A 86 6.02 17.11 -7.40
CA LEU A 86 6.98 16.02 -7.20
C LEU A 86 8.33 16.26 -7.88
N GLU A 87 8.47 17.32 -8.68
CA GLU A 87 9.66 17.58 -9.49
C GLU A 87 10.92 17.63 -8.61
N ASN A 88 11.95 16.87 -9.01
CA ASN A 88 13.23 16.75 -8.29
C ASN A 88 13.13 16.26 -6.83
N ARG A 89 11.97 15.78 -6.38
CA ARG A 89 11.81 15.15 -5.05
C ARG A 89 12.01 13.65 -5.12
N GLN A 90 12.46 13.06 -4.00
CA GLN A 90 12.29 11.63 -3.78
C GLN A 90 10.84 11.35 -3.40
N VAL A 91 10.23 10.34 -4.03
CA VAL A 91 8.82 9.99 -3.86
C VAL A 91 8.74 8.55 -3.37
N VAL A 92 8.00 8.29 -2.30
CA VAL A 92 7.73 6.95 -1.78
C VAL A 92 6.26 6.63 -1.99
N ILE A 93 5.96 5.69 -2.88
CA ILE A 93 4.62 5.13 -2.99
C ILE A 93 4.44 4.12 -1.86
N VAL A 94 3.37 4.27 -1.08
CA VAL A 94 3.01 3.41 0.05
C VAL A 94 1.74 2.62 -0.32
N GLU A 95 1.87 1.30 -0.37
CA GLU A 95 0.81 0.34 -0.73
C GLU A 95 0.57 -0.66 0.41
N ASP A 96 -0.66 -1.10 0.62
CA ASP A 96 -0.96 -2.12 1.65
C ASP A 96 -0.50 -3.53 1.24
N ILE A 97 -0.74 -3.91 -0.02
CA ILE A 97 -0.38 -5.22 -0.54
C ILE A 97 -0.03 -5.19 -2.02
N ILE A 98 0.95 -5.99 -2.41
CA ILE A 98 1.21 -6.30 -3.81
C ILE A 98 0.86 -7.74 -4.12
N ASP A 99 -0.05 -7.91 -5.07
CA ASP A 99 -0.47 -9.20 -5.61
C ASP A 99 0.11 -9.40 -7.01
N SER A 100 -0.65 -9.06 -8.07
CA SER A 100 -0.15 -9.16 -9.45
C SER A 100 1.04 -8.26 -9.78
N GLY A 101 1.21 -7.14 -9.08
CA GLY A 101 2.24 -6.13 -9.34
C GLY A 101 1.88 -5.05 -10.37
N ASN A 102 0.79 -5.22 -11.12
CA ASN A 102 0.42 -4.32 -12.22
C ASN A 102 0.15 -2.88 -11.75
N THR A 103 -0.66 -2.70 -10.70
CA THR A 103 -1.04 -1.37 -10.19
C THR A 103 0.18 -0.56 -9.76
N LEU A 104 1.04 -1.15 -8.93
CA LEU A 104 2.19 -0.44 -8.38
C LEU A 104 3.26 -0.16 -9.44
N LYS A 105 3.48 -1.10 -10.37
CA LYS A 105 4.35 -0.89 -11.53
C LYS A 105 3.87 0.29 -12.37
N TRP A 106 2.60 0.27 -12.76
CA TRP A 106 1.99 1.33 -13.55
C TRP A 106 2.08 2.68 -12.84
N LEU A 107 1.80 2.74 -11.53
CA LEU A 107 1.86 4.00 -10.78
C LEU A 107 3.30 4.53 -10.70
N LYS A 108 4.30 3.66 -10.49
CA LYS A 108 5.72 4.05 -10.52
C LYS A 108 6.10 4.68 -11.85
N GLU A 109 5.72 4.04 -12.96
CA GLU A 109 5.96 4.54 -14.32
C GLU A 109 5.19 5.82 -14.61
N TYR A 110 3.93 5.92 -14.17
CA TYR A 110 3.08 7.09 -14.31
C TYR A 110 3.68 8.32 -13.62
N LEU A 111 4.10 8.17 -12.35
CA LEU A 111 4.69 9.28 -11.61
C LEU A 111 6.03 9.72 -12.21
N GLN A 112 6.88 8.74 -12.59
CA GLN A 112 8.17 9.04 -13.20
C GLN A 112 8.02 9.82 -14.52
N LYS A 113 7.03 9.45 -15.34
CA LYS A 113 6.81 10.04 -16.67
C LYS A 113 6.18 11.43 -16.60
N ASN A 114 5.22 11.65 -15.70
CA ASN A 114 4.39 12.86 -15.73
C ASN A 114 4.84 13.97 -14.76
N TYR A 115 5.68 13.65 -13.76
CA TYR A 115 6.02 14.62 -12.70
C TYR A 115 7.52 14.83 -12.49
N CYS A 116 8.38 14.17 -13.26
CA CYS A 116 9.84 14.30 -13.18
C CYS A 116 10.41 14.24 -11.74
N PRO A 117 10.02 13.26 -10.90
CA PRO A 117 10.64 13.10 -9.59
C PRO A 117 12.11 12.69 -9.75
N LYS A 118 12.93 13.04 -8.74
CA LYS A 118 14.33 12.61 -8.66
C LYS A 118 14.43 11.09 -8.61
N LYS A 119 13.52 10.46 -7.84
CA LYS A 119 13.42 9.00 -7.73
C LYS A 119 12.03 8.61 -7.24
N VAL A 120 11.46 7.56 -7.82
CA VAL A 120 10.26 6.89 -7.29
C VAL A 120 10.66 5.58 -6.61
N ILE A 121 10.42 5.52 -5.31
CA ILE A 121 10.62 4.39 -4.41
C ILE A 121 9.26 3.77 -4.12
N THR A 122 9.21 2.46 -3.97
CA THR A 122 8.00 1.70 -3.68
C THR A 122 8.14 0.99 -2.33
N CYS A 123 7.09 1.09 -1.52
CA CYS A 123 7.03 0.51 -0.19
C CYS A 123 5.68 -0.19 -0.04
N THR A 124 5.70 -1.47 0.33
CA THR A 124 4.47 -2.22 0.64
C THR A 124 4.54 -2.89 1.99
N LEU A 125 3.41 -2.97 2.69
CA LEU A 125 3.32 -3.75 3.91
C LEU A 125 3.42 -5.26 3.62
N LEU A 126 2.69 -5.75 2.61
CA LEU A 126 2.60 -7.19 2.30
C LEU A 126 2.93 -7.48 0.84
N ASP A 127 3.65 -8.57 0.58
CA ASP A 127 3.96 -9.01 -0.79
C ASP A 127 3.59 -10.49 -1.00
N LYS A 128 2.68 -10.74 -1.95
CA LYS A 128 2.30 -12.06 -2.44
C LYS A 128 3.11 -12.43 -3.68
N LYS A 129 4.40 -12.71 -3.49
CA LYS A 129 5.31 -13.11 -4.59
C LYS A 129 4.76 -14.23 -5.47
N CYS A 130 4.00 -15.16 -4.89
CA CYS A 130 3.39 -16.29 -5.59
C CYS A 130 2.33 -15.90 -6.65
N GLN A 131 1.83 -14.67 -6.64
CA GLN A 131 0.78 -14.18 -7.55
C GLN A 131 1.29 -13.17 -8.58
N ARG A 132 2.61 -12.97 -8.64
CA ARG A 132 3.27 -11.98 -9.49
C ARG A 132 2.99 -12.25 -10.98
N LYS A 133 2.46 -11.25 -11.69
CA LYS A 133 2.18 -11.33 -13.14
C LYS A 133 3.12 -10.48 -13.99
N VAL A 134 3.92 -9.63 -13.36
CA VAL A 134 4.90 -8.76 -14.02
C VAL A 134 6.24 -8.83 -13.31
N ASP A 135 7.32 -8.65 -14.07
CA ASP A 135 8.65 -8.45 -13.51
C ASP A 135 8.71 -7.08 -12.81
N PHE A 136 8.43 -7.09 -11.52
CA PHE A 136 8.35 -5.93 -10.66
C PHE A 136 8.38 -6.33 -9.19
N ASP A 137 9.35 -5.80 -8.47
CA ASP A 137 9.48 -5.92 -7.01
C ASP A 137 9.42 -4.53 -6.35
N SER A 138 8.83 -4.49 -5.16
CA SER A 138 8.86 -3.30 -4.32
C SER A 138 10.27 -3.07 -3.77
N ASP A 139 10.71 -1.82 -3.71
CA ASP A 139 12.00 -1.45 -3.14
C ASP A 139 12.06 -1.77 -1.62
N TYR A 140 10.92 -1.62 -0.93
CA TYR A 140 10.74 -1.97 0.47
C TYR A 140 9.50 -2.85 0.65
N VAL A 141 9.65 -3.93 1.42
CA VAL A 141 8.58 -4.88 1.75
C VAL A 141 8.58 -5.10 3.27
N GLY A 142 7.40 -4.99 3.89
CA GLY A 142 7.21 -5.29 5.30
C GLY A 142 7.28 -6.79 5.59
N LYS A 143 6.42 -7.59 4.94
CA LYS A 143 6.42 -9.06 5.06
C LYS A 143 6.01 -9.73 3.74
N VAL A 144 6.74 -10.76 3.34
CA VAL A 144 6.31 -11.66 2.26
C VAL A 144 5.36 -12.70 2.83
N ILE A 145 4.23 -12.93 2.16
CA ILE A 145 3.18 -13.84 2.61
C ILE A 145 2.78 -14.83 1.52
N GLY A 146 2.02 -15.86 1.93
CA GLY A 146 1.44 -16.84 1.02
C GLY A 146 0.21 -16.33 0.28
N ASN A 147 -0.46 -17.26 -0.41
CA ASN A 147 -1.65 -16.98 -1.19
C ASN A 147 -2.94 -17.11 -0.37
N GLU A 148 -3.05 -16.39 0.74
CA GLU A 148 -4.28 -16.35 1.54
C GLU A 148 -5.16 -15.15 1.17
N PHE A 149 -6.48 -15.33 1.22
CA PHE A 149 -7.40 -14.20 1.24
C PHE A 149 -7.36 -13.55 2.64
N ILE A 150 -7.02 -12.27 2.69
CA ILE A 150 -6.69 -11.58 3.94
C ILE A 150 -7.39 -10.23 4.01
N VAL A 151 -7.75 -9.82 5.22
CA VAL A 151 -8.40 -8.55 5.53
C VAL A 151 -7.80 -7.96 6.80
N GLY A 152 -8.17 -6.72 7.11
CA GLY A 152 -7.71 -6.02 8.31
C GLY A 152 -6.54 -5.09 8.05
N TYR A 153 -6.37 -4.11 8.94
CA TYR A 153 -5.33 -3.09 8.84
C TYR A 153 -5.30 -2.38 7.48
N GLY A 154 -6.48 -1.96 7.02
CA GLY A 154 -6.68 -1.27 5.74
C GLY A 154 -7.19 -2.17 4.62
N LEU A 155 -6.80 -3.45 4.63
CA LEU A 155 -7.30 -4.47 3.69
C LEU A 155 -8.77 -4.79 3.98
N ASP A 156 -9.52 -5.13 2.93
CA ASP A 156 -10.97 -5.29 3.03
C ASP A 156 -11.54 -6.51 2.34
N TYR A 157 -12.78 -6.81 2.76
CA TYR A 157 -13.75 -7.53 1.96
C TYR A 157 -14.98 -6.63 1.82
N ASP A 158 -15.23 -6.15 0.59
CA ASP A 158 -16.34 -5.26 0.26
C ASP A 158 -16.44 -4.03 1.19
N GLU A 159 -15.31 -3.34 1.38
CA GLU A 159 -15.12 -2.19 2.29
C GLU A 159 -15.16 -2.51 3.80
N TYR A 160 -15.46 -3.74 4.21
CA TYR A 160 -15.45 -4.15 5.62
C TYR A 160 -14.05 -4.56 6.09
N PHE A 161 -13.88 -4.64 7.42
CA PHE A 161 -12.66 -5.03 8.14
C PHE A 161 -11.47 -4.07 8.07
N ARG A 162 -11.50 -3.02 7.24
CA ARG A 162 -10.40 -2.03 7.14
C ARG A 162 -9.91 -1.51 8.50
N ASN A 163 -10.82 -1.39 9.47
CA ASN A 163 -10.59 -0.86 10.82
C ASN A 163 -9.96 -1.85 11.82
N GLU A 164 -9.79 -3.12 11.45
CA GLU A 164 -9.18 -4.12 12.33
C GLU A 164 -7.68 -3.81 12.54
N LYS A 165 -7.17 -4.06 13.74
CA LYS A 165 -5.82 -3.61 14.14
C LYS A 165 -4.67 -4.50 13.63
N TYR A 166 -5.01 -5.60 12.97
CA TYR A 166 -4.09 -6.66 12.58
C TYR A 166 -4.62 -7.32 11.30
N VAL A 167 -3.77 -8.08 10.62
CA VAL A 167 -4.13 -8.76 9.36
C VAL A 167 -4.46 -10.21 9.63
N PHE A 168 -5.57 -10.70 9.08
CA PHE A 168 -6.05 -12.06 9.31
C PHE A 168 -6.82 -12.63 8.12
N VAL A 169 -7.05 -13.93 8.15
CA VAL A 169 -7.96 -14.62 7.23
C VAL A 169 -9.36 -14.61 7.84
N PRO A 170 -10.37 -13.98 7.18
CA PRO A 170 -11.73 -13.94 7.69
C PRO A 170 -12.37 -15.34 7.67
N SER A 171 -13.29 -15.59 8.59
CA SER A 171 -14.06 -16.83 8.60
C SER A 171 -15.13 -16.82 7.51
N LYS A 172 -15.59 -18.00 7.10
CA LYS A 172 -16.67 -18.13 6.12
C LYS A 172 -17.95 -17.45 6.61
N GLU A 173 -18.26 -17.60 7.90
CA GLU A 173 -19.44 -17.00 8.53
C GLU A 173 -19.38 -15.46 8.52
N GLU A 174 -18.19 -14.88 8.70
CA GLU A 174 -17.98 -13.44 8.63
C GLU A 174 -18.23 -12.89 7.22
N ILE A 175 -17.75 -13.60 6.19
CA ILE A 175 -17.99 -13.29 4.79
C ILE A 175 -19.48 -13.39 4.45
N GLU A 176 -20.13 -14.50 4.81
CA GLU A 176 -21.57 -14.69 4.58
C GLU A 176 -22.43 -13.64 5.28
N ALA A 177 -22.00 -13.16 6.46
CA ALA A 177 -22.70 -12.10 7.17
C ALA A 177 -22.59 -10.74 6.46
N ILE A 178 -21.47 -10.46 5.81
CA ILE A 178 -21.28 -9.24 4.99
C ILE A 178 -22.09 -9.35 3.71
N ASP A 179 -22.01 -10.48 3.01
CA ASP A 179 -22.78 -10.70 1.77
C ASP A 179 -24.28 -10.51 2.03
N LYS A 180 -24.79 -11.00 3.17
CA LYS A 180 -26.18 -10.77 3.57
C LYS A 180 -26.48 -9.28 3.77
N LYS A 181 -25.59 -8.51 4.39
CA LYS A 181 -25.81 -7.07 4.62
C LYS A 181 -25.85 -6.26 3.33
N ASN A 182 -25.02 -6.59 2.34
CA ASN A 182 -24.93 -5.83 1.10
C ASN A 182 -26.02 -6.19 0.08
N ASN A 183 -26.74 -7.29 0.31
CA ASN A 183 -27.92 -7.68 -0.48
C ASN A 183 -29.23 -7.07 0.06
N PHE A 184 -29.17 -6.16 1.04
CA PHE A 184 -30.28 -5.34 1.55
C PHE A 184 -29.91 -3.85 1.47
#